data_AF-A0A1I7UFR9-F1
#
_entry.id   AF-A0A1I7UFR9-F1
#
_cell.length_a   1.000
_cell.length_b   1.000
_cell.length_c   1.000
_cell.angle_alpha   90.00
_cell.angle_beta   90.00
_cell.angle_gamma   90.00
#
_symmetry.space_group_name_H-M   'P 1'
#
loop_
_entity.id
_entity.type
_entity.pdbx_description
1 polymer ?
#
loop_
_entity_poly.entity_id
_entity_poly.type
_entity_poly.pdbx_seq_one_letter_code
_entity_poly.pdbx_strand_id
1 'polypeptide(L)'
;MCMLLKRAENQSTCSLISLFYSKRFKRILPLYLLVILISIISLYYFFPDTAIETNQESAIHALLFVSNRPKSDQEDYFEMLSNGGNIFTHTWSLSVEIQFYFLVPFIFLIGSKLPDKLQYVCYLVTGLISFVFFFISPPTDAFNSVFARIWQFLIGMVVYLLGMNSQKPGDKYQTLDVEETEIELFVIQIEDKKMEMESVNERYSRMNSSFSSSDTLLLFLVLITLFPFAITPVVFRPLITIGTGVLMLVSEDNIILSKPFLTYIGDISYSLYLIHWPIYVYWKLTCEGDKFWLICALASSIFLAVITFETFEKWYLKLSSGSVGLLVFILFTSSIMLIKKDELMDNMNSIGRNTSSLDGVTDEMTIKDAFKLNRRWNVYDQRNLYSSTCKYEKEGTPYGWCRHKELPKYGRHKMMIFGNSWTANHANLFVQECGYKAKSILQGVSYGIVFMEFVSYQ
;
A
#
# COMPACT_ATOMS: atom_id res chain seq x y z
N MET A 1 4.31 -14.08 16.82
CA MET A 1 2.97 -13.62 17.26
C MET A 1 2.46 -14.46 18.41
N CYS A 2 2.45 -15.78 18.27
CA CYS A 2 1.96 -16.74 19.26
C CYS A 2 2.68 -16.65 20.59
N MET A 3 3.97 -16.32 20.59
CA MET A 3 4.72 -16.05 21.82
C MET A 3 4.11 -14.93 22.68
N LEU A 4 3.63 -13.84 22.07
CA LEU A 4 3.00 -12.75 22.83
C LEU A 4 1.63 -13.19 23.38
N LEU A 5 0.86 -13.89 22.56
CA LEU A 5 -0.48 -14.36 22.92
C LEU A 5 -0.43 -15.43 24.02
N LYS A 6 0.54 -16.35 23.97
CA LYS A 6 0.75 -17.38 25.00
C LYS A 6 1.31 -16.80 26.29
N ARG A 7 2.20 -15.81 26.22
CA ARG A 7 2.71 -15.10 27.42
C ARG A 7 1.63 -14.28 28.13
N ALA A 8 0.67 -13.73 27.39
CA ALA A 8 -0.43 -12.93 27.93
C ALA A 8 -1.68 -13.77 28.27
N GLU A 9 -1.62 -15.10 28.16
CA GLU A 9 -2.78 -16.00 28.33
C GLU A 9 -3.44 -15.89 29.72
N ASN A 10 -2.65 -15.53 30.74
CA ASN A 10 -3.13 -15.35 32.12
C ASN A 10 -3.78 -13.97 32.37
N GLN A 11 -3.69 -13.03 31.44
CA GLN A 11 -4.30 -11.71 31.56
C GLN A 11 -5.75 -11.71 31.06
N SER A 12 -6.48 -10.64 31.37
CA SER A 12 -7.82 -10.46 30.80
C SER A 12 -7.76 -10.43 29.27
N THR A 13 -8.79 -10.98 28.62
CA THR A 13 -8.88 -11.06 27.15
C THR A 13 -8.72 -9.70 26.48
N CYS A 14 -9.27 -8.64 27.08
CA CYS A 14 -9.16 -7.27 26.60
C CYS A 14 -7.72 -6.74 26.68
N SER A 15 -6.99 -7.02 27.78
CA SER A 15 -5.59 -6.64 27.93
C SER A 15 -4.70 -7.33 26.88
N LEU A 16 -4.91 -8.63 26.69
CA LEU A 16 -4.17 -9.43 25.71
C LEU A 16 -4.35 -8.89 24.28
N ILE A 17 -5.59 -8.61 23.88
CA ILE A 17 -5.90 -8.06 22.55
C ILE A 17 -5.27 -6.67 22.38
N SER A 18 -5.42 -5.80 23.37
CA SER A 18 -4.87 -4.43 23.34
C SER A 18 -3.34 -4.45 23.23
N LEU A 19 -2.68 -5.26 24.05
CA LEU A 19 -1.22 -5.41 24.03
C LEU A 19 -0.73 -5.95 22.68
N PHE A 20 -1.42 -6.94 22.12
CA PHE A 20 -1.08 -7.50 20.81
C PHE A 20 -1.13 -6.43 19.72
N TYR A 21 -2.26 -5.71 19.60
CA TYR A 21 -2.42 -4.69 18.57
C TYR A 21 -1.49 -3.49 18.77
N SER A 22 -1.33 -3.01 20.01
CA SER A 22 -0.43 -1.90 20.32
C SER A 22 1.01 -2.17 19.86
N LYS A 23 1.57 -3.35 20.18
CA LYS A 23 2.93 -3.71 19.76
C LYS A 23 3.07 -3.84 18.23
N ARG A 24 2.03 -4.35 17.53
CA ARG A 24 2.05 -4.49 16.07
C ARG A 24 1.91 -3.15 15.37
N PHE A 25 0.98 -2.33 15.83
CA PHE A 25 0.79 -1.00 15.29
C PHE A 25 2.00 -0.12 15.50
N LYS A 26 2.61 -0.17 16.70
CA LYS A 26 3.87 0.54 16.98
C LYS A 26 4.97 0.15 16.01
N ARG A 27 5.07 -1.13 15.64
CA ARG A 27 6.12 -1.63 14.73
C ARG A 27 5.88 -1.25 13.28
N ILE A 28 4.64 -1.36 12.78
CA ILE A 28 4.36 -1.38 11.34
C ILE A 28 3.93 0.00 10.81
N LEU A 29 2.94 0.63 11.44
CA LEU A 29 2.26 1.79 10.86
C LEU A 29 3.15 3.02 10.65
N PRO A 30 4.04 3.43 11.59
CA PRO A 30 4.78 4.68 11.44
C PRO A 30 5.65 4.68 10.18
N LEU A 31 6.43 3.62 9.96
CA LEU A 31 7.29 3.51 8.79
C LEU A 31 6.47 3.34 7.51
N TYR A 32 5.40 2.53 7.55
CA TYR A 32 4.54 2.32 6.38
C TYR A 32 3.94 3.63 5.87
N LEU A 33 3.36 4.42 6.78
CA LEU A 33 2.74 5.70 6.43
C LEU A 33 3.77 6.74 6.01
N LEU A 34 4.97 6.74 6.61
CA LEU A 34 6.06 7.60 6.16
C LEU A 34 6.45 7.29 4.71
N VAL A 35 6.62 6.00 4.37
CA VAL A 35 6.99 5.60 3.00
C VAL A 35 5.86 5.91 2.03
N ILE A 36 4.59 5.73 2.41
CA ILE A 36 3.45 6.17 1.58
C ILE A 36 3.52 7.68 1.32
N LEU A 37 3.69 8.49 2.37
CA LEU A 37 3.77 9.94 2.26
C LEU A 37 4.89 10.36 1.31
N ILE A 38 6.10 9.82 1.51
CA ILE A 38 7.25 10.09 0.64
C ILE A 38 6.97 9.62 -0.79
N SER A 39 6.35 8.46 -0.99
CA SER A 39 6.02 7.94 -2.32
C SER A 39 5.03 8.85 -3.07
N ILE A 40 4.03 9.40 -2.36
CA ILE A 40 3.09 10.37 -2.94
C ILE A 40 3.81 11.69 -3.27
N ILE A 41 4.67 12.18 -2.36
CA ILE A 41 5.50 13.35 -2.66
C ILE A 41 6.32 13.09 -3.92
N SER A 42 7.01 11.95 -4.00
CA SER A 42 7.81 11.59 -5.17
C SER A 42 6.97 11.50 -6.44
N LEU A 43 5.76 10.96 -6.38
CA LEU A 43 4.81 10.90 -7.49
C LEU A 43 4.51 12.30 -8.07
N TYR A 44 4.33 13.31 -7.22
CA TYR A 44 4.06 14.69 -7.67
C TYR A 44 5.28 15.44 -8.23
N TYR A 45 6.51 15.03 -7.87
CA TYR A 45 7.73 15.75 -8.27
C TYR A 45 8.55 15.07 -9.36
N PHE A 46 8.53 13.74 -9.44
CA PHE A 46 9.43 12.96 -10.31
C PHE A 46 8.72 12.18 -11.41
N PHE A 47 7.40 11.99 -11.32
CA PHE A 47 6.62 11.21 -12.28
C PHE A 47 5.78 12.13 -13.18
N PRO A 48 5.40 11.69 -14.39
CA PRO A 48 4.53 12.46 -15.27
C PRO A 48 3.12 12.59 -14.68
N ASP A 49 2.42 13.68 -15.02
CA ASP A 49 1.09 13.98 -14.48
C ASP A 49 0.07 12.85 -14.72
N THR A 50 0.18 12.11 -15.83
CA THR A 50 -0.67 10.95 -16.15
C THR A 50 -0.54 9.80 -15.15
N ALA A 51 0.62 9.66 -14.50
CA ALA A 51 0.83 8.65 -13.46
C ALA A 51 0.10 9.00 -12.16
N ILE A 52 -0.17 10.29 -11.91
CA ILE A 52 -0.77 10.77 -10.66
C ILE A 52 -2.17 10.19 -10.49
N GLU A 53 -3.05 10.36 -11.48
CA GLU A 53 -4.45 9.90 -11.42
C GLU A 53 -4.55 8.38 -11.18
N THR A 54 -3.73 7.60 -11.88
CA THR A 54 -3.70 6.13 -11.75
C THR A 54 -3.24 5.69 -10.33
N ASN A 55 -2.31 6.44 -9.74
CA ASN A 55 -1.71 6.11 -8.45
C ASN A 55 -2.48 6.71 -7.25
N GLN A 56 -3.30 7.75 -7.42
CA GLN A 56 -4.08 8.37 -6.34
C GLN A 56 -5.06 7.38 -5.68
N GLU A 57 -5.87 6.69 -6.48
CA GLU A 57 -6.80 5.68 -5.96
C GLU A 57 -6.05 4.50 -5.31
N SER A 58 -4.93 4.11 -5.91
CA SER A 58 -4.07 3.05 -5.38
C SER A 58 -3.43 3.42 -4.03
N ALA A 59 -3.08 4.70 -3.85
CA ALA A 59 -2.60 5.23 -2.58
C ALA A 59 -3.68 5.20 -1.50
N ILE A 60 -4.95 5.47 -1.84
CA ILE A 60 -6.09 5.34 -0.92
C ILE A 60 -6.25 3.88 -0.48
N HIS A 61 -6.20 2.93 -1.41
CA HIS A 61 -6.28 1.52 -1.07
C HIS A 61 -5.11 1.05 -0.21
N ALA A 62 -3.90 1.57 -0.44
CA ALA A 62 -2.74 1.31 0.41
C ALA A 62 -2.94 1.86 1.83
N LEU A 63 -3.38 3.13 1.98
CA LEU A 63 -3.66 3.73 3.28
C LEU A 63 -4.70 2.97 4.10
N LEU A 64 -5.69 2.38 3.43
CA LEU A 64 -6.77 1.62 4.06
C LEU A 64 -6.46 0.12 4.24
N PHE A 65 -5.25 -0.33 3.86
CA PHE A 65 -4.85 -1.75 3.89
C PHE A 65 -5.80 -2.67 3.11
N VAL A 66 -6.29 -2.20 1.96
CA VAL A 66 -7.16 -2.94 1.04
C VAL A 66 -6.58 -3.03 -0.37
N SER A 67 -5.29 -2.73 -0.54
CA SER A 67 -4.57 -2.86 -1.82
C SER A 67 -4.47 -4.29 -2.33
N ASN A 68 -4.94 -5.27 -1.55
CA ASN A 68 -5.02 -6.65 -2.01
C ASN A 68 -6.23 -6.97 -2.90
N ARG A 69 -7.19 -6.05 -3.03
CA ARG A 69 -8.33 -6.22 -3.93
C ARG A 69 -8.03 -5.57 -5.29
N PRO A 70 -8.14 -6.30 -6.40
CA PRO A 70 -8.00 -5.70 -7.73
C PRO A 70 -9.14 -4.71 -7.98
N LYS A 71 -8.90 -3.66 -8.78
CA LYS A 71 -9.92 -2.65 -9.08
C LYS A 71 -10.97 -3.17 -10.06
N SER A 72 -10.57 -4.11 -10.92
CA SER A 72 -11.41 -4.76 -11.91
C SER A 72 -11.06 -6.23 -12.02
N ASP A 73 -12.02 -7.06 -12.42
CA ASP A 73 -11.83 -8.51 -12.63
C ASP A 73 -10.78 -8.83 -13.73
N GLN A 74 -10.39 -7.82 -14.51
CA GLN A 74 -9.39 -7.93 -15.58
C GLN A 74 -7.97 -7.51 -15.16
N GLU A 75 -7.77 -6.98 -13.96
CA GLU A 75 -6.43 -6.56 -13.51
C GLU A 75 -5.61 -7.75 -13.00
N ASP A 76 -4.68 -8.23 -13.84
CA ASP A 76 -3.72 -9.24 -13.43
C ASP A 76 -2.56 -8.60 -12.63
N TYR A 77 -2.43 -9.00 -11.36
CA TYR A 77 -1.36 -8.51 -10.47
C TYR A 77 0.05 -8.68 -11.06
N PHE A 78 0.31 -9.80 -11.74
CA PHE A 78 1.60 -10.06 -12.37
C PHE A 78 1.88 -9.12 -13.54
N GLU A 79 0.84 -8.71 -14.25
CA GLU A 79 0.94 -7.70 -15.30
C GLU A 79 1.21 -6.30 -14.69
N MET A 80 0.56 -5.97 -13.57
CA MET A 80 0.85 -4.74 -12.84
C MET A 80 2.30 -4.69 -12.34
N LEU A 81 2.83 -5.82 -11.85
CA LEU A 81 4.23 -5.96 -11.44
C LEU A 81 5.18 -5.78 -12.64
N SER A 82 4.88 -6.38 -13.79
CA SER A 82 5.76 -6.29 -14.97
C SER A 82 5.77 -4.92 -15.60
N ASN A 83 4.61 -4.26 -15.63
CA ASN A 83 4.41 -2.97 -16.27
C ASN A 83 4.92 -1.83 -15.38
N GLY A 84 4.90 -1.99 -14.05
CA GLY A 84 5.47 -1.02 -13.12
C GLY A 84 4.76 0.34 -13.15
N GLY A 85 3.51 0.42 -13.63
CA GLY A 85 2.77 1.69 -13.71
C GLY A 85 2.28 2.23 -12.35
N ASN A 86 2.27 1.38 -11.32
CA ASN A 86 1.72 1.69 -10.01
C ASN A 86 2.73 1.45 -8.87
N ILE A 87 3.04 2.54 -8.17
CA ILE A 87 4.02 2.65 -7.07
C ILE A 87 3.54 1.90 -5.82
N PHE A 88 2.23 1.71 -5.66
CA PHE A 88 1.66 1.10 -4.45
C PHE A 88 1.35 -0.40 -4.59
N THR A 89 1.63 -1.01 -5.75
CA THR A 89 1.32 -2.43 -6.04
C THR A 89 1.90 -3.40 -5.02
N HIS A 90 3.14 -3.18 -4.59
CA HIS A 90 3.81 -4.04 -3.59
C HIS A 90 3.10 -4.04 -2.22
N THR A 91 2.33 -3.01 -1.88
CA THR A 91 1.69 -2.91 -0.55
C THR A 91 0.64 -4.00 -0.29
N TRP A 92 0.19 -4.69 -1.34
CA TRP A 92 -0.76 -5.81 -1.29
C TRP A 92 -0.41 -6.87 -0.23
N SER A 93 0.85 -7.28 -0.12
CA SER A 93 1.23 -8.36 0.84
C SER A 93 1.08 -7.89 2.27
N LEU A 94 1.38 -6.62 2.54
CA LEU A 94 1.23 -6.01 3.85
C LEU A 94 -0.24 -5.83 4.23
N SER A 95 -1.10 -5.49 3.25
CA SER A 95 -2.56 -5.46 3.44
C SER A 95 -3.09 -6.81 3.90
N VAL A 96 -2.68 -7.89 3.24
CA VAL A 96 -3.04 -9.28 3.64
C VAL A 96 -2.54 -9.60 5.04
N GLU A 97 -1.31 -9.20 5.36
CA GLU A 97 -0.70 -9.43 6.67
C GLU A 97 -1.44 -8.70 7.81
N ILE A 98 -1.83 -7.44 7.62
CA ILE A 98 -2.58 -6.68 8.62
C ILE A 98 -4.01 -7.19 8.79
N GLN A 99 -4.67 -7.57 7.69
CA GLN A 99 -5.96 -8.25 7.75
C GLN A 99 -5.85 -9.57 8.51
N PHE A 100 -4.76 -10.33 8.32
CA PHE A 100 -4.49 -11.52 9.13
C PHE A 100 -4.26 -11.17 10.61
N TYR A 101 -3.49 -10.13 10.93
CA TYR A 101 -3.28 -9.67 12.31
C TYR A 101 -4.56 -9.33 13.03
N PHE A 102 -5.54 -8.76 12.32
CA PHE A 102 -6.87 -8.56 12.87
C PHE A 102 -7.57 -9.87 13.24
N LEU A 103 -7.35 -10.96 12.49
CA LEU A 103 -7.97 -12.27 12.74
C LEU A 103 -7.26 -13.08 13.83
N VAL A 104 -5.93 -12.95 14.00
CA VAL A 104 -5.12 -13.84 14.87
C VAL A 104 -5.63 -13.90 16.32
N PRO A 105 -5.92 -12.79 17.01
CA PRO A 105 -6.36 -12.86 18.41
C PRO A 105 -7.64 -13.67 18.57
N PHE A 106 -8.57 -13.58 17.61
CA PHE A 106 -9.81 -14.36 17.64
C PHE A 106 -9.55 -15.85 17.43
N ILE A 107 -8.70 -16.21 16.47
CA ILE A 107 -8.30 -17.60 16.22
C ILE A 107 -7.64 -18.18 17.49
N PHE A 108 -6.74 -17.42 18.11
CA PHE A 108 -6.06 -17.83 19.33
C PHE A 108 -7.01 -17.99 20.52
N LEU A 109 -7.94 -17.05 20.73
CA LEU A 109 -8.92 -17.09 21.83
C LEU A 109 -9.90 -18.26 21.71
N ILE A 110 -10.25 -18.67 20.49
CA ILE A 110 -11.05 -19.89 20.28
C ILE A 110 -10.23 -21.13 20.68
N GLY A 111 -8.96 -21.17 20.27
CA GLY A 111 -8.06 -22.28 20.60
C GLY A 111 -7.72 -22.38 22.08
N SER A 112 -7.54 -21.27 22.79
CA SER A 112 -7.17 -21.26 24.22
C SER A 112 -8.30 -21.67 25.16
N LYS A 113 -9.56 -21.68 24.70
CA LYS A 113 -10.69 -22.21 25.47
C LYS A 113 -10.77 -23.74 25.43
N LEU A 114 -9.98 -24.39 24.58
CA LEU A 114 -9.98 -25.83 24.40
C LEU A 114 -8.82 -26.47 25.19
N PRO A 115 -8.95 -27.75 25.62
CA PRO A 115 -7.83 -28.52 26.15
C PRO A 115 -6.65 -28.58 25.17
N ASP A 116 -5.41 -28.65 25.67
CA ASP A 116 -4.19 -28.56 24.85
C ASP A 116 -4.23 -29.45 23.58
N LYS A 117 -4.69 -30.70 23.69
CA LYS A 117 -4.80 -31.61 22.54
C LYS A 117 -5.80 -31.13 21.49
N LEU A 118 -6.93 -30.57 21.92
CA LEU A 118 -7.97 -30.04 21.03
C LEU A 118 -7.58 -28.67 20.44
N GLN A 119 -6.71 -27.91 21.11
CA GLN A 119 -6.15 -26.67 20.59
C GLN A 119 -5.38 -26.90 19.28
N TYR A 120 -4.50 -27.92 19.23
CA TYR A 120 -3.77 -28.28 18.00
C TYR A 120 -4.72 -28.68 16.87
N VAL A 121 -5.73 -29.48 17.19
CA VAL A 121 -6.75 -29.91 16.21
C VAL A 121 -7.50 -28.71 15.66
N CYS A 122 -7.88 -27.74 16.50
CA CYS A 122 -8.58 -26.53 16.06
C CYS A 122 -7.74 -25.72 15.04
N TYR A 123 -6.45 -25.50 15.32
CA TYR A 123 -5.58 -24.78 14.39
C TYR A 123 -5.32 -25.56 13.10
N LEU A 124 -5.16 -26.88 13.19
CA LEU A 124 -4.98 -27.74 12.03
C LEU A 124 -6.24 -27.75 11.13
N VAL A 125 -7.43 -27.86 11.72
CA VAL A 125 -8.71 -27.79 10.99
C VAL A 125 -8.87 -26.42 10.33
N THR A 126 -8.56 -25.32 11.03
CA THR A 126 -8.62 -23.97 10.46
C THR A 126 -7.65 -23.82 9.28
N GLY A 127 -6.44 -24.36 9.40
CA GLY A 127 -5.46 -24.40 8.30
C GLY A 127 -5.93 -25.24 7.12
N LEU A 128 -6.53 -26.41 7.37
CA LEU A 128 -7.06 -27.27 6.30
C LEU A 128 -8.22 -26.60 5.55
N ILE A 129 -9.14 -25.95 6.25
CA ILE A 129 -10.25 -25.19 5.62
C ILE A 129 -9.68 -24.10 4.71
N SER A 130 -8.69 -23.35 5.20
CA SER A 130 -8.00 -22.32 4.41
C SER A 130 -7.28 -22.90 3.19
N PHE A 131 -6.64 -24.06 3.33
CA PHE A 131 -5.94 -24.74 2.24
C PHE A 131 -6.91 -25.30 1.18
N VAL A 132 -8.04 -25.87 1.60
CA VAL A 132 -9.11 -26.31 0.68
C VAL A 132 -9.69 -25.12 -0.07
N PHE A 133 -9.93 -23.99 0.61
CA PHE A 133 -10.40 -22.77 -0.04
C PHE A 133 -9.39 -22.23 -1.07
N PHE A 134 -8.08 -22.31 -0.79
CA PHE A 134 -7.02 -21.99 -1.75
C PHE A 134 -7.07 -22.88 -3.00
N PHE A 135 -7.37 -24.17 -2.86
CA PHE A 135 -7.41 -25.10 -3.98
C PHE A 135 -8.66 -24.95 -4.85
N ILE A 136 -9.81 -24.61 -4.26
CA ILE A 136 -11.09 -24.47 -4.98
C ILE A 136 -11.20 -23.11 -5.69
N SER A 137 -10.61 -22.06 -5.13
CA SER A 137 -10.76 -20.70 -5.66
C SER A 137 -9.93 -20.47 -6.93
N PRO A 138 -10.38 -19.57 -7.83
CA PRO A 138 -9.57 -19.14 -8.98
C PRO A 138 -8.17 -18.65 -8.53
N PRO A 139 -7.10 -18.87 -9.31
CA PRO A 139 -5.73 -18.56 -8.88
C PRO A 139 -5.50 -17.09 -8.47
N THR A 140 -6.15 -16.15 -9.15
CA THR A 140 -6.09 -14.70 -8.87
C THR A 140 -6.76 -14.36 -7.54
N ASP A 141 -7.98 -14.85 -7.32
CA ASP A 141 -8.73 -14.67 -6.08
C ASP A 141 -8.04 -15.34 -4.89
N ALA A 142 -7.55 -16.56 -5.08
CA ALA A 142 -6.82 -17.31 -4.07
C ALA A 142 -5.49 -16.63 -3.71
N PHE A 143 -4.88 -15.92 -4.66
CA PHE A 143 -3.67 -15.13 -4.42
C PHE A 143 -3.97 -13.85 -3.65
N ASN A 144 -5.09 -13.19 -3.89
CA ASN A 144 -5.45 -11.92 -3.25
C ASN A 144 -6.19 -12.07 -1.91
N SER A 145 -6.79 -13.25 -1.66
CA SER A 145 -7.60 -13.52 -0.47
C SER A 145 -6.76 -13.87 0.76
N VAL A 146 -7.05 -13.21 1.88
CA VAL A 146 -6.51 -13.57 3.20
C VAL A 146 -6.95 -14.96 3.61
N PHE A 147 -8.21 -15.32 3.35
CA PHE A 147 -8.78 -16.60 3.78
C PHE A 147 -8.10 -17.80 3.12
N ALA A 148 -7.63 -17.65 1.87
CA ALA A 148 -6.84 -18.66 1.16
C ALA A 148 -5.39 -18.78 1.69
N ARG A 149 -4.96 -17.88 2.57
CA ARG A 149 -3.57 -17.78 3.07
C ARG A 149 -3.40 -18.04 4.55
N ILE A 150 -4.49 -18.11 5.32
CA ILE A 150 -4.46 -18.37 6.76
C ILE A 150 -3.60 -19.60 7.09
N TRP A 151 -3.68 -20.67 6.29
CA TRP A 151 -2.86 -21.87 6.49
C TRP A 151 -1.35 -21.60 6.51
N GLN A 152 -0.87 -20.63 5.72
CA GLN A 152 0.55 -20.28 5.66
C GLN A 152 1.04 -19.67 6.98
N PHE A 153 0.24 -18.75 7.53
CA PHE A 153 0.56 -18.12 8.80
C PHE A 153 0.37 -19.06 10.00
N LEU A 154 -0.59 -19.99 9.93
CA LEU A 154 -0.85 -20.97 10.99
C LEU A 154 0.28 -21.98 11.17
N ILE A 155 1.04 -22.31 10.12
CA ILE A 155 2.21 -23.20 10.25
C ILE A 155 3.20 -22.62 11.27
N GLY A 156 3.47 -21.31 11.24
CA GLY A 156 4.33 -20.67 12.23
C GLY A 156 3.77 -20.71 13.66
N MET A 157 2.44 -20.71 13.81
CA MET A 157 1.79 -20.89 15.11
C MET A 157 1.95 -22.31 15.65
N VAL A 158 1.75 -23.32 14.81
CA VAL A 158 1.90 -24.73 15.17
C VAL A 158 3.35 -25.04 15.53
N VAL A 159 4.32 -24.57 14.74
CA VAL A 159 5.76 -24.72 15.01
C VAL A 159 6.13 -24.16 16.38
N TYR A 160 5.66 -22.95 16.71
CA TYR A 160 5.93 -22.35 18.02
C TYR A 160 5.41 -23.20 19.18
N LEU A 161 4.18 -23.72 19.06
CA LEU A 161 3.58 -24.55 20.13
C LEU A 161 4.28 -25.91 20.26
N LEU A 162 4.71 -26.51 19.15
CA LEU A 162 5.52 -27.74 19.17
C LEU A 162 6.87 -27.50 19.85
N GLY A 163 7.54 -26.38 19.56
CA GLY A 163 8.80 -26.00 20.21
C GLY A 163 8.69 -25.82 21.71
N MET A 164 7.56 -25.28 22.22
CA MET A 164 7.34 -25.13 23.67
C MET A 164 7.24 -26.46 24.41
N ASN A 165 6.66 -27.50 23.81
CA ASN A 165 6.54 -28.82 24.45
C ASN A 165 7.89 -29.56 24.55
N SER A 166 8.87 -29.19 23.72
CA SER A 166 10.22 -29.77 23.75
C SER A 166 11.15 -29.12 24.77
N GLN A 167 10.79 -27.98 25.37
CA GLN A 167 11.64 -27.32 26.37
C GLN A 167 11.67 -28.10 27.69
N LYS A 168 12.88 -28.48 28.13
CA LYS A 168 13.14 -29.10 29.44
C LYS A 168 12.63 -28.18 30.56
N PRO A 169 12.13 -28.72 31.70
CA PRO A 169 11.41 -27.98 32.74
C PRO A 169 12.21 -26.89 33.51
N GLY A 170 13.43 -26.55 33.10
CA GLY A 170 14.30 -25.54 33.72
C GLY A 170 14.16 -24.11 33.17
N ASP A 171 13.69 -23.94 31.93
CA ASP A 171 13.61 -22.61 31.27
C ASP A 171 12.18 -22.07 31.22
N LYS A 172 11.55 -21.91 32.39
CA LYS A 172 10.29 -21.16 32.46
C LYS A 172 10.58 -19.67 32.28
N TYR A 173 10.28 -19.14 31.09
CA TYR A 173 10.25 -17.70 30.85
C TYR A 173 9.32 -17.02 31.87
N GLN A 174 9.88 -16.13 32.70
CA GLN A 174 9.16 -15.38 33.72
C GLN A 174 7.95 -14.65 33.12
N THR A 175 6.80 -14.88 33.74
CA THR A 175 5.54 -14.15 33.53
C THR A 175 5.72 -12.71 33.99
N LEU A 176 5.46 -11.76 33.10
CA LEU A 176 5.54 -10.32 33.41
C LEU A 176 4.30 -9.88 34.20
N ASP A 177 4.43 -9.80 35.52
CA ASP A 177 3.61 -8.95 36.41
C ASP A 177 4.42 -7.69 36.74
N VAL A 178 4.56 -6.73 35.81
CA VAL A 178 5.19 -5.43 36.14
C VAL A 178 4.69 -4.30 35.23
N GLU A 179 4.41 -3.13 35.84
CA GLU A 179 3.92 -1.88 35.25
C GLU A 179 4.80 -1.32 34.11
N GLU A 180 4.15 -0.61 33.16
CA GLU A 180 4.69 -0.14 31.87
C GLU A 180 5.99 0.67 31.94
N THR A 181 6.35 1.25 33.09
CA THR A 181 7.53 2.11 33.25
C THR A 181 8.83 1.36 33.54
N GLU A 182 8.80 0.12 34.05
CA GLU A 182 10.04 -0.65 34.31
C GLU A 182 10.55 -1.42 33.08
N ILE A 183 9.70 -1.60 32.06
CA ILE A 183 10.03 -2.35 30.84
C ILE A 183 11.12 -1.64 30.02
N GLU A 184 11.13 -0.31 29.96
CA GLU A 184 12.11 0.43 29.17
C GLU A 184 13.52 0.38 29.77
N LEU A 185 13.63 0.35 31.10
CA LEU A 185 14.92 0.23 31.80
C LEU A 185 15.45 -1.22 31.79
N PHE A 186 14.54 -2.20 31.90
CA PHE A 186 14.90 -3.62 31.88
C PHE A 186 15.34 -4.11 30.48
N VAL A 187 14.77 -3.55 29.40
CA VAL A 187 15.17 -3.86 28.02
C VAL A 187 16.61 -3.40 27.73
N ILE A 188 17.02 -2.25 28.28
CA ILE A 188 18.40 -1.73 28.14
C ILE A 188 19.40 -2.62 28.90
N GLN A 189 19.06 -3.08 30.10
CA GLN A 189 19.93 -3.99 30.87
C GLN A 189 20.08 -5.39 30.23
N ILE A 190 19.10 -5.84 29.44
CA ILE A 190 19.19 -7.09 28.66
C ILE A 190 20.14 -6.93 27.47
N GLU A 191 20.24 -5.75 26.87
CA GLU A 191 21.18 -5.47 25.77
C GLU A 191 22.64 -5.53 26.24
N ASP A 192 22.96 -5.01 27.44
CA ASP A 192 24.31 -5.11 28.02
C ASP A 192 24.66 -6.56 28.43
N LYS A 193 23.70 -7.34 28.94
CA LYS A 193 23.92 -8.76 29.28
C LYS A 193 24.04 -9.68 28.05
N LYS A 194 23.41 -9.30 26.92
CA LYS A 194 23.56 -10.01 25.64
C LYS A 194 25.00 -9.94 25.12
N MET A 195 25.67 -8.79 25.26
CA MET A 195 27.08 -8.63 24.87
C MET A 195 28.03 -9.55 25.66
N GLU A 196 27.80 -9.75 26.96
CA GLU A 196 28.64 -10.66 27.75
C GLU A 196 28.38 -12.14 27.39
N MET A 197 27.12 -12.53 27.12
CA MET A 197 26.75 -13.91 26.82
C MET A 197 27.12 -14.35 25.38
N GLU A 198 27.14 -13.42 24.41
CA GLU A 198 27.64 -13.67 23.04
C GLU A 198 29.13 -14.05 23.03
N SER A 199 29.94 -13.43 23.90
CA SER A 199 31.39 -13.72 23.99
C SER A 199 31.71 -15.13 24.51
N VAL A 200 30.80 -15.72 25.29
CA VAL A 200 30.92 -17.07 25.86
C VAL A 200 30.47 -18.13 24.85
N ASN A 201 29.39 -17.86 24.10
CA ASN A 201 28.87 -18.77 23.06
C ASN A 201 29.80 -18.86 21.83
N GLU A 202 30.50 -17.79 21.45
CA GLU A 202 31.53 -17.81 20.39
C GLU A 202 32.72 -18.74 20.69
N ARG A 203 32.94 -19.06 21.97
CA ARG A 203 34.04 -19.93 22.41
C ARG A 203 33.64 -21.41 22.41
N TYR A 204 32.35 -21.73 22.46
CA TYR A 204 31.82 -23.10 22.42
C TYR A 204 31.46 -23.57 20.99
N SER A 205 31.01 -22.66 20.12
CA SER A 205 30.61 -22.97 18.73
C SER A 205 31.76 -23.34 17.79
N ARG A 206 33.01 -23.08 18.18
CA ARG A 206 34.22 -23.40 17.38
C ARG A 206 34.57 -24.89 17.35
N MET A 207 33.91 -25.76 18.12
CA MET A 207 34.37 -27.14 18.34
C MET A 207 33.66 -28.25 17.57
N ASN A 208 32.62 -27.99 16.76
CA ASN A 208 31.99 -29.04 15.94
C ASN A 208 31.49 -28.51 14.58
N SER A 209 32.37 -28.52 13.58
CA SER A 209 32.02 -28.21 12.18
C SER A 209 31.57 -29.47 11.43
N SER A 210 30.39 -30.00 11.78
CA SER A 210 29.71 -30.99 10.94
C SER A 210 28.49 -30.35 10.30
N PHE A 211 28.29 -30.60 9.00
CA PHE A 211 27.15 -30.12 8.22
C PHE A 211 25.85 -30.61 8.87
N SER A 212 25.02 -29.69 9.38
CA SER A 212 23.79 -30.08 10.07
C SER A 212 22.68 -30.43 9.07
N SER A 213 21.73 -31.26 9.49
CA SER A 213 20.51 -31.57 8.71
C SER A 213 19.74 -30.30 8.32
N SER A 214 19.79 -29.26 9.14
CA SER A 214 19.22 -27.95 8.87
C SER A 214 19.90 -27.20 7.72
N ASP A 215 21.22 -27.33 7.56
CA ASP A 215 21.97 -26.71 6.46
C ASP A 215 21.61 -27.35 5.11
N THR A 216 21.42 -28.68 5.10
CA THR A 216 20.97 -29.40 3.89
C THR A 216 19.58 -28.97 3.44
N LEU A 217 18.65 -28.79 4.40
CA LEU A 217 17.28 -28.35 4.13
C LEU A 217 17.26 -26.91 3.64
N LEU A 218 18.05 -26.02 4.25
CA LEU A 218 18.20 -24.63 3.81
C LEU A 218 18.73 -24.57 2.37
N LEU A 219 19.78 -25.32 2.06
CA LEU A 219 20.34 -25.39 0.71
C LEU A 219 19.29 -25.90 -0.30
N PHE A 220 18.52 -26.93 0.05
CA PHE A 220 17.44 -27.43 -0.80
C PHE A 220 16.37 -26.36 -1.08
N LEU A 221 15.94 -25.61 -0.06
CA LEU A 221 14.98 -24.51 -0.21
C LEU A 221 15.53 -23.34 -1.04
N VAL A 222 16.82 -23.06 -0.96
CA VAL A 222 17.47 -22.05 -1.81
C VAL A 222 17.59 -22.55 -3.25
N LEU A 223 17.98 -23.80 -3.47
CA LEU A 223 18.13 -24.36 -4.81
C LEU A 223 16.79 -24.43 -5.55
N ILE A 224 15.71 -24.80 -4.86
CA ILE A 224 14.39 -24.88 -5.49
C ILE A 224 13.82 -23.49 -5.85
N THR A 225 14.18 -22.44 -5.10
CA THR A 225 13.75 -21.06 -5.39
C THR A 225 14.56 -20.42 -6.52
N LEU A 226 15.83 -20.81 -6.68
CA LEU A 226 16.69 -20.39 -7.78
C LEU A 226 16.49 -21.22 -9.06
N PHE A 227 15.65 -22.26 -9.00
CA PHE A 227 15.44 -23.16 -10.12
C PHE A 227 14.71 -22.43 -11.27
N PRO A 228 15.23 -22.49 -12.51
CA PRO A 228 14.77 -21.62 -13.61
C PRO A 228 13.44 -22.02 -14.24
N PHE A 229 12.76 -23.06 -13.72
CA PHE A 229 11.50 -23.56 -14.28
C PHE A 229 10.30 -23.11 -13.44
N ALA A 230 9.23 -22.69 -14.11
CA ALA A 230 7.99 -22.29 -13.47
C ALA A 230 7.29 -23.51 -12.84
N ILE A 231 7.39 -23.63 -11.52
CA ILE A 231 6.64 -24.62 -10.74
C ILE A 231 5.23 -24.05 -10.46
N THR A 232 4.21 -24.89 -10.58
CA THR A 232 2.83 -24.45 -10.31
C THR A 232 2.68 -23.92 -8.86
N PRO A 233 1.99 -22.78 -8.64
CA PRO A 233 1.84 -22.20 -7.30
C PRO A 233 1.20 -23.13 -6.28
N VAL A 234 0.36 -24.07 -6.75
CA VAL A 234 -0.33 -25.06 -5.92
C VAL A 234 0.64 -26.01 -5.23
N VAL A 235 1.73 -26.38 -5.89
CA VAL A 235 2.77 -27.28 -5.33
C VAL A 235 3.86 -26.47 -4.63
N PHE A 236 4.26 -25.33 -5.22
CA PHE A 236 5.37 -24.55 -4.72
C PHE A 236 5.08 -23.90 -3.36
N ARG A 237 3.90 -23.32 -3.16
CA ARG A 237 3.56 -22.63 -1.91
C ARG A 237 3.58 -23.58 -0.71
N PRO A 238 2.94 -24.76 -0.72
CA PRO A 238 2.99 -25.69 0.41
C PRO A 238 4.40 -26.19 0.68
N LEU A 239 5.16 -26.51 -0.37
CA LEU A 239 6.53 -27.01 -0.25
C LEU A 239 7.44 -26.01 0.48
N ILE A 240 7.42 -24.74 0.06
CA ILE A 240 8.19 -23.69 0.72
C ILE A 240 7.68 -23.45 2.13
N THR A 241 6.36 -23.30 2.32
CA THR A 241 5.80 -22.91 3.63
C THR A 241 6.01 -24.00 4.70
N ILE A 242 5.75 -25.26 4.36
CA ILE A 242 5.98 -26.40 5.25
C ILE A 242 7.49 -26.59 5.45
N GLY A 243 8.28 -26.46 4.38
CA GLY A 243 9.75 -26.54 4.44
C GLY A 243 10.36 -25.50 5.38
N THR A 244 9.89 -24.25 5.34
CA THR A 244 10.30 -23.21 6.29
C THR A 244 9.85 -23.54 7.71
N GLY A 245 8.65 -24.09 7.91
CA GLY A 245 8.18 -24.53 9.22
C GLY A 245 9.05 -25.65 9.82
N VAL A 246 9.43 -26.64 9.01
CA VAL A 246 10.35 -27.72 9.41
C VAL A 246 11.73 -27.15 9.70
N LEU A 247 12.23 -26.24 8.86
CA LEU A 247 13.52 -25.58 9.07
C LEU A 247 13.55 -24.89 10.44
N MET A 248 12.49 -24.16 10.81
CA MET A 248 12.39 -23.49 12.12
C MET A 248 12.40 -24.45 13.31
N LEU A 249 11.91 -25.69 13.17
CA LEU A 249 11.94 -26.70 14.23
C LEU A 249 13.33 -27.34 14.39
N VAL A 250 14.10 -27.43 13.32
CA VAL A 250 15.42 -28.08 13.31
C VAL A 250 16.56 -27.07 13.51
N SER A 251 16.30 -25.78 13.32
CA SER A 251 17.32 -24.73 13.25
C SER A 251 17.86 -24.20 14.59
N GLU A 252 17.66 -24.90 15.73
CA GLU A 252 18.05 -24.39 17.06
C GLU A 252 19.53 -23.95 17.13
N ASP A 253 20.43 -24.51 16.31
CA ASP A 253 21.87 -24.20 16.27
C ASP A 253 22.43 -23.91 14.86
N ASN A 254 21.68 -23.21 13.99
CA ASN A 254 22.16 -22.90 12.63
C ASN A 254 23.24 -21.80 12.61
N ILE A 255 24.51 -22.19 12.52
CA ILE A 255 25.70 -21.30 12.44
C ILE A 255 25.60 -20.30 11.28
N ILE A 256 24.99 -20.69 10.15
CA ILE A 256 24.86 -19.84 8.96
C ILE A 256 23.84 -18.72 9.19
N LEU A 257 22.67 -19.05 9.74
CA LEU A 257 21.58 -18.11 9.96
C LEU A 257 21.83 -17.19 11.17
N SER A 258 22.64 -17.62 12.13
CA SER A 258 23.01 -16.83 13.30
C SER A 258 24.14 -15.82 13.05
N LYS A 259 24.68 -15.73 11.82
CA LYS A 259 25.74 -14.75 11.51
C LYS A 259 25.18 -13.32 11.61
N PRO A 260 25.93 -12.37 12.22
CA PRO A 260 25.45 -11.01 12.50
C PRO A 260 25.08 -10.24 11.22
N PHE A 261 25.76 -10.50 10.12
CA PHE A 261 25.43 -9.91 8.82
C PHE A 261 24.06 -10.37 8.30
N LEU A 262 23.75 -11.66 8.44
CA LEU A 262 22.50 -12.22 7.93
C LEU A 262 21.31 -11.81 8.80
N THR A 263 21.50 -11.74 10.11
CA THR A 263 20.49 -11.21 11.04
C THR A 263 20.20 -9.74 10.77
N TYR A 264 21.24 -8.94 10.49
CA TYR A 264 21.07 -7.52 10.14
C TYR A 264 20.26 -7.33 8.85
N ILE A 265 20.48 -8.16 7.83
CA ILE A 265 19.64 -8.16 6.61
C ILE A 265 18.18 -8.47 6.97
N GLY A 266 17.96 -9.39 7.90
CA GLY A 266 16.63 -9.68 8.45
C GLY A 266 16.01 -8.48 9.16
N ASP A 267 16.78 -7.73 9.95
CA ASP A 267 16.31 -6.57 10.70
C ASP A 267 15.89 -5.41 9.76
N ILE A 268 16.67 -5.15 8.70
CA ILE A 268 16.35 -4.10 7.72
C ILE A 268 15.28 -4.52 6.69
N SER A 269 14.89 -5.80 6.66
CA SER A 269 14.06 -6.38 5.59
C SER A 269 12.73 -5.65 5.40
N TYR A 270 12.13 -5.17 6.49
CA TYR A 270 10.86 -4.43 6.45
C TYR A 270 11.02 -3.06 5.79
N SER A 271 12.04 -2.29 6.20
CA SER A 271 12.39 -1.02 5.56
C SER A 271 12.71 -1.20 4.07
N LEU A 272 13.49 -2.22 3.72
CA LEU A 272 13.85 -2.52 2.33
C LEU A 272 12.62 -2.90 1.49
N TYR A 273 11.73 -3.72 2.03
CA TYR A 273 10.49 -4.12 1.36
C TYR A 273 9.62 -2.92 0.98
N LEU A 274 9.53 -1.89 1.82
CA LEU A 274 8.73 -0.70 1.52
C LEU A 274 9.40 0.23 0.49
N ILE A 275 10.72 0.36 0.54
CA ILE A 275 11.45 1.38 -0.22
C ILE A 275 11.84 0.89 -1.63
N HIS A 276 12.13 -0.39 -1.81
CA HIS A 276 12.67 -0.88 -3.08
C HIS A 276 11.69 -0.74 -4.25
N TRP A 277 10.39 -0.93 -4.03
CA TRP A 277 9.41 -0.96 -5.11
C TRP A 277 9.16 0.42 -5.75
N PRO A 278 8.94 1.52 -5.00
CA PRO A 278 8.87 2.85 -5.59
C PRO A 278 10.10 3.23 -6.43
N ILE A 279 11.29 2.83 -5.96
CA ILE A 279 12.55 3.07 -6.69
C ILE A 279 12.60 2.22 -7.97
N TYR A 280 12.17 0.96 -7.91
CA TYR A 280 12.08 0.09 -9.08
C TYR A 280 11.11 0.64 -10.13
N VAL A 281 9.93 1.10 -9.70
CA VAL A 281 8.93 1.73 -10.58
C VAL A 281 9.49 2.98 -11.23
N TYR A 282 10.19 3.83 -10.47
CA TYR A 282 10.87 5.00 -11.01
C TYR A 282 11.88 4.63 -12.10
N TRP A 283 12.77 3.67 -11.83
CA TRP A 283 13.73 3.16 -12.82
C TRP A 283 13.03 2.63 -14.08
N LYS A 284 11.97 1.85 -13.91
CA LYS A 284 11.25 1.22 -15.03
C LYS A 284 10.60 2.27 -15.95
N LEU A 285 10.00 3.31 -15.35
CA LEU A 285 9.26 4.35 -16.09
C LEU A 285 10.16 5.43 -16.70
N THR A 286 11.31 5.73 -16.09
CA THR A 286 12.19 6.83 -16.54
C THR A 286 13.45 6.39 -17.26
N CYS A 287 14.00 5.21 -16.94
CA CYS A 287 15.28 4.74 -17.49
C CYS A 287 15.12 3.65 -18.56
N GLU A 288 13.91 3.43 -19.08
CA GLU A 288 13.58 2.50 -20.17
C GLU A 288 14.15 1.07 -20.03
N GLY A 289 14.43 0.63 -18.79
CA GLY A 289 14.92 -0.72 -18.52
C GLY A 289 16.44 -0.91 -18.67
N ASP A 290 17.26 0.14 -18.69
CA ASP A 290 18.73 0.02 -18.71
C ASP A 290 19.24 -0.75 -17.48
N LYS A 291 20.02 -1.81 -17.74
CA LYS A 291 20.60 -2.69 -16.73
C LYS A 291 21.57 -1.98 -15.78
N PHE A 292 22.29 -0.96 -16.26
CA PHE A 292 23.19 -0.19 -15.40
C PHE A 292 22.38 0.56 -14.34
N TRP A 293 21.33 1.26 -14.76
CA TRP A 293 20.44 1.98 -13.86
C TRP A 293 19.67 1.06 -12.92
N LEU A 294 19.41 -0.19 -13.30
CA LEU A 294 18.81 -1.19 -12.40
C LEU A 294 19.72 -1.50 -11.21
N ILE A 295 21.02 -1.65 -11.45
CA ILE A 295 22.00 -1.90 -10.38
C ILE A 295 22.10 -0.69 -9.46
N CYS A 296 22.11 0.53 -10.03
CA CYS A 296 22.07 1.75 -9.24
C CYS A 296 20.78 1.87 -8.41
N ALA A 297 19.63 1.53 -8.98
CA ALA A 297 18.35 1.51 -8.30
C ALA A 297 18.37 0.52 -7.12
N LEU A 298 18.85 -0.70 -7.34
CA LEU A 298 18.99 -1.71 -6.29
C LEU A 298 19.93 -1.23 -5.16
N ALA A 299 21.11 -0.71 -5.50
CA ALA A 299 22.06 -0.18 -4.52
C ALA A 299 21.46 0.99 -3.72
N SER A 300 20.75 1.90 -4.39
CA SER A 300 20.08 3.03 -3.73
C SER A 300 18.96 2.58 -2.79
N SER A 301 18.22 1.52 -3.14
CA SER A 301 17.16 0.98 -2.28
C SER A 301 17.71 0.38 -0.98
N ILE A 302 18.82 -0.35 -1.04
CA ILE A 302 19.50 -0.91 0.13
C ILE A 302 20.04 0.23 1.01
N PHE A 303 20.70 1.21 0.39
CA PHE A 303 21.25 2.35 1.11
C PHE A 303 20.16 3.18 1.83
N LEU A 304 19.07 3.51 1.15
CA LEU A 304 17.94 4.22 1.74
C LEU A 304 17.26 3.39 2.84
N ALA A 305 17.11 2.08 2.64
CA ALA A 305 16.55 1.19 3.66
C ALA A 305 17.38 1.18 4.95
N VAL A 306 18.72 1.12 4.84
CA VAL A 306 19.62 1.21 5.99
C VAL A 306 19.48 2.54 6.71
N ILE A 307 19.46 3.66 5.96
CA ILE A 307 19.28 5.00 6.56
C ILE A 307 17.94 5.07 7.30
N THR A 308 16.85 4.65 6.66
CA THR A 308 15.51 4.73 7.26
C THR A 308 15.38 3.83 8.48
N PHE A 309 15.99 2.64 8.45
CA PHE A 309 16.02 1.74 9.60
C PHE A 309 16.77 2.34 10.79
N GLU A 310 18.00 2.82 10.58
CA GLU A 310 18.85 3.34 11.64
C GLU A 310 18.33 4.67 12.22
N THR A 311 17.73 5.52 11.38
CA THR A 311 17.29 6.87 11.80
C THR A 311 15.85 6.90 12.27
N PHE A 312 14.91 6.36 11.49
CA PHE A 312 13.47 6.51 11.75
C PHE A 312 12.90 5.31 12.52
N GLU A 313 13.16 4.08 12.05
CA GLU A 313 12.61 2.87 12.66
C GLU A 313 13.07 2.70 14.12
N LYS A 314 14.38 2.73 14.37
CA LYS A 314 14.91 2.66 15.73
C LYS A 314 14.47 3.82 16.63
N TRP A 315 14.20 5.00 16.05
CA TRP A 315 13.76 6.17 16.82
C TRP A 315 12.32 6.01 17.31
N TYR A 316 11.35 5.73 16.43
CA TYR A 316 9.95 5.66 16.88
C TYR A 316 9.68 4.45 17.77
N LEU A 317 10.47 3.36 17.63
CA LEU A 317 10.35 2.18 18.48
C LEU A 317 10.67 2.50 19.95
N LYS A 318 11.46 3.56 20.23
CA LYS A 318 11.78 4.04 21.58
C LYS A 318 10.74 5.00 22.16
N LEU A 319 9.79 5.49 21.37
CA LEU A 319 8.76 6.43 21.84
C LEU A 319 7.64 5.72 22.61
N SER A 320 6.91 6.45 23.45
CA SER A 320 5.71 5.92 24.10
C SER A 320 4.61 5.58 23.08
N SER A 321 3.71 4.65 23.43
CA SER A 321 2.60 4.25 22.54
C SER A 321 1.69 5.43 22.16
N GLY A 322 1.49 6.40 23.07
CA GLY A 322 0.71 7.61 22.80
C GLY A 322 1.39 8.54 21.79
N SER A 323 2.70 8.76 21.91
CA SER A 323 3.48 9.56 20.96
C SER A 323 3.49 8.93 19.56
N VAL A 324 3.60 7.60 19.48
CA VAL A 324 3.53 6.88 18.20
C VAL A 324 2.13 6.99 17.60
N GLY A 325 1.07 6.91 18.41
CA GLY A 325 -0.31 7.15 17.94
C GLY A 325 -0.49 8.53 17.32
N LEU A 326 0.05 9.58 17.95
CA LEU A 326 0.04 10.94 17.41
C LEU A 326 0.81 11.04 16.08
N LEU A 327 2.01 10.44 16.02
CA LEU A 327 2.81 10.39 14.80
C LEU A 327 2.06 9.73 13.64
N VAL A 328 1.45 8.57 13.91
CA VAL A 328 0.61 7.83 12.93
C VAL A 328 -0.55 8.70 12.45
N PHE A 329 -1.24 9.39 13.36
CA PHE A 329 -2.33 10.29 12.99
C PHE A 329 -1.86 11.44 12.08
N ILE A 330 -0.72 12.07 12.40
CA ILE A 330 -0.14 13.14 11.58
C ILE A 330 0.27 12.62 10.19
N LEU A 331 0.95 11.47 10.12
CA LEU A 331 1.36 10.88 8.85
C LEU A 331 0.15 10.45 8.00
N PHE A 332 -0.88 9.89 8.61
CA PHE A 332 -2.11 9.49 7.92
C PHE A 332 -2.87 10.69 7.37
N THR A 333 -3.11 11.71 8.20
CA THR A 333 -3.84 12.93 7.79
C THR A 333 -3.07 13.71 6.72
N SER A 334 -1.76 13.88 6.86
CA SER A 334 -0.92 14.52 5.83
C SER A 334 -0.94 13.74 4.51
N SER A 335 -0.91 12.40 4.55
CA SER A 335 -1.02 11.58 3.34
C SER A 335 -2.37 11.78 2.65
N ILE A 336 -3.48 11.77 3.40
CA ILE A 336 -4.82 12.03 2.83
C ILE A 336 -4.90 13.42 2.20
N MET A 337 -4.41 14.44 2.89
CA MET A 337 -4.40 15.82 2.37
C MET A 337 -3.60 15.94 1.07
N LEU A 338 -2.49 15.19 0.95
CA LEU A 338 -1.67 15.21 -0.25
C LEU A 338 -2.32 14.44 -1.41
N ILE A 339 -2.96 13.30 -1.15
CA ILE A 339 -3.69 12.53 -2.17
C ILE A 339 -4.85 13.33 -2.75
N LYS A 340 -5.65 13.98 -1.89
CA LYS A 340 -6.83 14.76 -2.29
C LYS A 340 -6.50 16.23 -2.60
N LYS A 341 -5.22 16.57 -2.78
CA LYS A 341 -4.77 17.96 -2.95
C LYS A 341 -5.50 18.69 -4.07
N ASP A 342 -5.68 18.04 -5.22
CA ASP A 342 -6.28 18.66 -6.40
C ASP A 342 -7.78 18.89 -6.22
N GLU A 343 -8.49 17.90 -5.66
CA GLU A 343 -9.92 18.01 -5.28
C GLU A 343 -10.14 19.10 -4.22
N LEU A 344 -9.27 19.18 -3.21
CA LEU A 344 -9.32 20.21 -2.17
C LEU A 344 -9.06 21.60 -2.73
N MET A 345 -8.08 21.74 -3.63
CA MET A 345 -7.77 23.00 -4.30
C MET A 345 -8.93 23.44 -5.22
N ASP A 346 -9.54 22.51 -5.94
CA ASP A 346 -10.70 22.77 -6.78
C ASP A 346 -11.91 23.21 -5.96
N ASN A 347 -12.19 22.53 -4.84
CA ASN A 347 -13.26 22.91 -3.91
C ASN A 347 -12.99 24.28 -3.26
N MET A 348 -11.76 24.57 -2.85
CA MET A 348 -11.40 25.89 -2.32
C MET A 348 -11.57 27.00 -3.37
N ASN A 349 -11.22 26.72 -4.62
CA ASN A 349 -11.39 27.67 -5.71
C ASN A 349 -12.85 27.81 -6.18
N SER A 350 -13.72 26.84 -5.87
CA SER A 350 -15.15 26.87 -6.20
C SER A 350 -15.99 27.54 -5.11
N ILE A 351 -15.54 27.53 -3.85
CA ILE A 351 -16.18 28.24 -2.74
C ILE A 351 -16.20 29.75 -3.04
N GLY A 352 -17.41 30.30 -3.20
CA GLY A 352 -17.64 31.72 -3.52
C GLY A 352 -17.91 32.02 -5.00
N ARG A 353 -18.01 31.00 -5.86
CA ARG A 353 -18.46 31.20 -7.24
C ARG A 353 -19.96 31.41 -7.31
N ASN A 354 -20.35 32.47 -8.00
CA ASN A 354 -21.74 32.77 -8.36
C ASN A 354 -22.02 32.28 -9.80
N THR A 355 -21.48 31.10 -10.15
CA THR A 355 -21.74 30.43 -11.43
C THR A 355 -22.54 29.18 -11.13
N SER A 356 -23.78 29.14 -11.59
CA SER A 356 -24.56 27.92 -11.71
C SER A 356 -23.78 26.89 -12.51
N SER A 357 -23.75 25.62 -12.08
CA SER A 357 -23.29 24.56 -12.97
C SER A 357 -24.22 24.53 -14.19
N LEU A 358 -23.69 24.26 -15.38
CA LEU A 358 -24.48 24.16 -16.61
C LEU A 358 -25.46 25.33 -16.87
N ASP A 359 -24.97 26.54 -17.19
CA ASP A 359 -25.81 27.60 -17.81
C ASP A 359 -27.06 28.04 -17.01
N GLY A 360 -27.06 27.87 -15.68
CA GLY A 360 -28.18 28.30 -14.84
C GLY A 360 -28.81 27.19 -14.01
N VAL A 361 -28.24 25.98 -14.01
CA VAL A 361 -28.72 24.89 -13.16
C VAL A 361 -28.32 25.18 -11.71
N THR A 362 -29.31 25.10 -10.83
CA THR A 362 -29.17 25.26 -9.39
C THR A 362 -29.60 23.96 -8.70
N ASP A 363 -29.08 23.71 -7.51
CA ASP A 363 -29.40 22.50 -6.73
C ASP A 363 -30.89 22.40 -6.37
N GLU A 364 -31.62 23.52 -6.40
CA GLU A 364 -33.05 23.61 -6.10
C GLU A 364 -33.97 23.35 -7.32
N MET A 365 -33.40 23.01 -8.48
CA MET A 365 -34.17 22.90 -9.73
C MET A 365 -35.08 21.66 -9.76
N THR A 366 -36.37 21.87 -10.06
CA THR A 366 -37.32 20.75 -10.22
C THR A 366 -37.29 20.17 -11.64
N ILE A 367 -37.79 18.93 -11.82
CA ILE A 367 -37.95 18.29 -13.14
C ILE A 367 -38.74 19.20 -14.11
N LYS A 368 -39.72 19.95 -13.60
CA LYS A 368 -40.53 20.86 -14.42
C LYS A 368 -39.73 22.05 -14.94
N ASP A 369 -38.76 22.53 -14.16
CA ASP A 369 -37.90 23.63 -14.56
C ASP A 369 -36.86 23.16 -15.58
N ALA A 370 -36.35 21.93 -15.45
CA ALA A 370 -35.54 21.28 -16.48
C ALA A 370 -36.27 21.19 -17.83
N PHE A 371 -37.57 20.81 -17.84
CA PHE A 371 -38.37 20.80 -19.07
C PHE A 371 -38.54 22.20 -19.69
N LYS A 372 -38.73 23.24 -18.87
CA LYS A 372 -38.80 24.63 -19.38
C LYS A 372 -37.47 25.08 -19.96
N LEU A 373 -36.35 24.73 -19.32
CA LEU A 373 -34.99 25.02 -19.79
C LEU A 373 -34.72 24.34 -21.13
N ASN A 374 -34.98 23.04 -21.24
CA ASN A 374 -34.84 22.30 -22.49
C ASN A 374 -35.70 22.91 -23.61
N ARG A 375 -36.95 23.29 -23.31
CA ARG A 375 -37.81 23.96 -24.29
C ARG A 375 -37.25 25.33 -24.71
N ARG A 376 -36.70 26.10 -23.78
CA ARG A 376 -36.06 27.39 -24.06
C ARG A 376 -34.82 27.20 -24.92
N TRP A 377 -33.97 26.21 -24.62
CA TRP A 377 -32.80 25.90 -25.42
C TRP A 377 -33.16 25.52 -26.85
N ASN A 378 -34.17 24.67 -27.04
CA ASN A 378 -34.66 24.32 -28.39
C ASN A 378 -35.16 25.53 -29.19
N VAL A 379 -35.80 26.51 -28.54
CA VAL A 379 -36.30 27.72 -29.22
C VAL A 379 -35.17 28.66 -29.62
N TYR A 380 -34.10 28.73 -28.83
CA TYR A 380 -32.99 29.68 -29.02
C TYR A 380 -31.68 29.01 -29.47
N ASP A 381 -31.75 27.81 -30.04
CA ASP A 381 -30.59 26.97 -30.35
C ASP A 381 -29.50 27.73 -31.14
N GLN A 382 -29.88 28.45 -32.19
CA GLN A 382 -28.95 29.28 -32.98
C GLN A 382 -28.30 30.42 -32.19
N ARG A 383 -28.98 30.98 -31.19
CA ARG A 383 -28.44 32.05 -30.34
C ARG A 383 -27.50 31.47 -29.28
N ASN A 384 -27.78 30.27 -28.81
CA ASN A 384 -26.98 29.57 -27.79
C ASN A 384 -25.65 29.05 -28.35
N LEU A 385 -25.51 28.93 -29.68
CA LEU A 385 -24.22 28.69 -30.33
C LEU A 385 -23.20 29.83 -30.12
N TYR A 386 -23.64 31.01 -29.69
CA TYR A 386 -22.76 32.12 -29.34
C TYR A 386 -22.41 32.09 -27.85
N SER A 387 -21.12 32.05 -27.57
CA SER A 387 -20.58 32.24 -26.23
C SER A 387 -20.32 33.72 -25.98
N SER A 388 -20.89 34.27 -24.90
CA SER A 388 -20.74 35.69 -24.52
C SER A 388 -19.30 36.08 -24.21
N THR A 389 -18.50 35.12 -23.75
CA THR A 389 -17.09 35.35 -23.39
C THR A 389 -16.16 35.26 -24.60
N CYS A 390 -16.61 34.73 -25.75
CA CYS A 390 -15.75 34.54 -26.90
C CYS A 390 -15.67 35.76 -27.83
N LYS A 391 -14.46 36.16 -28.20
CA LYS A 391 -14.21 37.12 -29.28
C LYS A 391 -14.04 36.37 -30.59
N TYR A 392 -15.11 36.32 -31.38
CA TYR A 392 -15.13 35.69 -32.71
C TYR A 392 -14.28 36.48 -33.72
N GLU A 393 -13.53 35.76 -34.56
CA GLU A 393 -12.74 36.37 -35.64
C GLU A 393 -13.59 36.84 -36.81
N LYS A 394 -14.71 36.15 -37.08
CA LYS A 394 -15.70 36.51 -38.09
C LYS A 394 -16.96 37.02 -37.42
N GLU A 395 -17.42 38.20 -37.82
CA GLU A 395 -18.65 38.78 -37.29
C GLU A 395 -19.90 38.03 -37.78
N GLY A 396 -20.89 37.87 -36.90
CA GLY A 396 -22.18 37.29 -37.25
C GLY A 396 -22.20 35.78 -37.49
N THR A 397 -21.16 35.05 -37.08
CA THR A 397 -21.11 33.58 -37.16
C THR A 397 -20.46 32.96 -35.91
N PRO A 398 -21.02 31.86 -35.35
CA PRO A 398 -20.36 31.10 -34.29
C PRO A 398 -19.28 30.14 -34.84
N TYR A 399 -19.18 30.02 -36.16
CA TYR A 399 -18.19 29.22 -36.88
C TYR A 399 -16.91 30.02 -37.17
N GLY A 400 -15.76 29.36 -37.08
CA GLY A 400 -14.43 29.92 -37.16
C GLY A 400 -13.69 29.80 -35.83
N TRP A 401 -12.55 30.49 -35.73
CA TRP A 401 -11.82 30.60 -34.47
C TRP A 401 -12.35 31.75 -33.63
N CYS A 402 -12.38 31.57 -32.32
CA CYS A 402 -12.67 32.60 -31.35
C CYS A 402 -11.83 32.39 -30.08
N ARG A 403 -11.54 33.48 -29.36
CA ARG A 403 -10.76 33.45 -28.11
C ARG A 403 -11.60 33.94 -26.95
N HIS A 404 -11.71 33.15 -25.88
CA HIS A 404 -12.45 33.55 -24.69
C HIS A 404 -11.71 34.62 -23.89
N LYS A 405 -12.49 35.56 -23.37
CA LYS A 405 -12.09 36.67 -22.50
C LYS A 405 -12.52 36.36 -21.07
N GLU A 406 -12.11 37.23 -20.13
CA GLU A 406 -12.50 37.14 -18.71
C GLU A 406 -11.95 35.90 -17.97
N LEU A 407 -10.84 35.35 -18.47
CA LEU A 407 -10.11 34.25 -17.82
C LEU A 407 -9.15 34.77 -16.75
N PRO A 408 -8.94 34.05 -15.64
CA PRO A 408 -8.04 34.45 -14.58
C PRO A 408 -6.57 34.46 -15.05
N LYS A 409 -5.81 35.47 -14.61
CA LYS A 409 -4.37 35.57 -14.90
C LYS A 409 -3.53 34.44 -14.29
N TYR A 410 -4.07 33.76 -13.27
CA TYR A 410 -3.43 32.65 -12.54
C TYR A 410 -3.79 31.26 -13.09
N GLY A 411 -4.55 31.18 -14.18
CA GLY A 411 -4.81 29.90 -14.85
C GLY A 411 -3.51 29.20 -15.24
N ARG A 412 -3.46 27.86 -15.08
CA ARG A 412 -2.26 27.05 -15.31
C ARG A 412 -2.16 26.50 -16.73
N HIS A 413 -3.29 26.29 -17.40
CA HIS A 413 -3.33 25.56 -18.67
C HIS A 413 -3.70 26.45 -19.84
N LYS A 414 -3.20 26.13 -21.03
CA LYS A 414 -3.77 26.64 -22.28
C LYS A 414 -4.67 25.56 -22.85
N MET A 415 -5.94 25.90 -23.04
CA MET A 415 -6.94 24.96 -23.50
C MET A 415 -7.39 25.33 -24.91
N MET A 416 -7.64 24.31 -25.71
CA MET A 416 -8.16 24.43 -27.05
C MET A 416 -9.33 23.48 -27.22
N ILE A 417 -10.45 24.01 -27.69
CA ILE A 417 -11.64 23.24 -28.02
C ILE A 417 -11.91 23.42 -29.51
N PHE A 418 -12.09 22.33 -30.25
CA PHE A 418 -12.47 22.44 -31.65
C PHE A 418 -13.35 21.29 -32.12
N GLY A 419 -14.14 21.56 -33.16
CA GLY A 419 -15.08 20.60 -33.71
C GLY A 419 -16.18 21.28 -34.51
N ASN A 420 -17.41 20.80 -34.35
CA ASN A 420 -18.58 21.24 -35.10
C ASN A 420 -19.54 22.08 -34.25
N SER A 421 -20.81 22.17 -34.65
CA SER A 421 -21.85 22.89 -33.90
C SER A 421 -21.98 22.44 -32.45
N TRP A 422 -21.63 21.19 -32.11
CA TRP A 422 -21.60 20.72 -30.72
C TRP A 422 -20.55 21.44 -29.88
N THR A 423 -19.39 21.77 -30.45
CA THR A 423 -18.36 22.58 -29.80
C THR A 423 -18.84 23.99 -29.51
N ALA A 424 -19.55 24.62 -30.46
CA ALA A 424 -20.16 25.92 -30.23
C ALA A 424 -21.23 25.87 -29.12
N ASN A 425 -22.08 24.83 -29.12
CA ASN A 425 -23.14 24.68 -28.15
C ASN A 425 -22.63 24.46 -26.71
N HIS A 426 -21.56 23.65 -26.55
CA HIS A 426 -20.98 23.36 -25.23
C HIS A 426 -19.90 24.34 -24.79
N ALA A 427 -19.60 25.38 -25.57
CA ALA A 427 -18.53 26.32 -25.26
C ALA A 427 -18.74 27.05 -23.94
N ASN A 428 -19.96 27.49 -23.64
CA ASN A 428 -20.28 28.18 -22.39
C ASN A 428 -20.07 27.26 -21.18
N LEU A 429 -20.58 26.03 -21.26
CA LEU A 429 -20.35 25.00 -20.24
C LEU A 429 -18.85 24.77 -20.01
N PHE A 430 -18.08 24.59 -21.09
CA PHE A 430 -16.65 24.36 -21.01
C PHE A 430 -15.93 25.53 -20.31
N VAL A 431 -16.29 26.77 -20.63
CA VAL A 431 -15.68 27.95 -20.00
C VAL A 431 -16.10 28.10 -18.54
N GLN A 432 -17.35 27.77 -18.19
CA GLN A 432 -17.81 27.78 -16.80
C GLN A 432 -17.05 26.75 -15.96
N GLU A 433 -16.88 25.53 -16.47
CA GLU A 433 -16.22 24.44 -15.75
C GLU A 433 -14.69 24.54 -15.78
N CYS A 434 -14.09 24.89 -16.92
CA CYS A 434 -12.64 24.84 -17.11
C CYS A 434 -11.98 26.22 -17.13
N GLY A 435 -12.75 27.31 -17.24
CA GLY A 435 -12.21 28.68 -17.37
C GLY A 435 -11.30 29.10 -16.24
N TYR A 436 -11.58 28.66 -15.01
CA TYR A 436 -10.74 28.99 -13.85
C TYR A 436 -9.35 28.32 -13.87
N LYS A 437 -9.23 27.18 -14.55
CA LYS A 437 -7.99 26.43 -14.76
C LYS A 437 -7.18 26.97 -15.94
N ALA A 438 -7.83 27.71 -16.85
CA ALA A 438 -7.26 28.13 -18.12
C ALA A 438 -6.66 29.53 -18.07
N LYS A 439 -5.39 29.67 -18.51
CA LYS A 439 -4.75 30.94 -18.84
C LYS A 439 -5.30 31.53 -20.15
N SER A 440 -5.67 30.65 -21.08
CA SER A 440 -6.28 31.01 -22.35
C SER A 440 -7.10 29.85 -22.89
N ILE A 441 -8.29 30.15 -23.43
CA ILE A 441 -9.12 29.18 -24.15
C ILE A 441 -9.28 29.65 -25.60
N LEU A 442 -8.90 28.78 -26.54
CA LEU A 442 -9.14 28.94 -27.98
C LEU A 442 -10.25 27.98 -28.42
N GLN A 443 -11.26 28.50 -29.10
CA GLN A 443 -12.37 27.72 -29.64
C GLN A 443 -12.34 27.75 -31.18
N GLY A 444 -12.46 26.59 -31.83
CA GLY A 444 -12.50 26.46 -33.29
C GLY A 444 -13.69 25.65 -33.76
N VAL A 445 -14.61 26.26 -34.51
CA VAL A 445 -15.83 25.59 -34.94
C VAL A 445 -15.95 25.58 -36.46
N SER A 446 -16.17 24.42 -37.06
CA SER A 446 -16.32 24.27 -38.51
C SER A 446 -17.53 23.43 -38.89
N TYR A 447 -18.05 23.66 -40.09
CA TYR A 447 -19.18 22.90 -40.63
C TYR A 447 -18.70 21.53 -41.14
N GLY A 448 -19.41 20.45 -40.81
CA GLY A 448 -19.16 19.11 -41.36
C GLY A 448 -18.02 18.30 -40.74
N ILE A 449 -17.39 18.78 -39.66
CA ILE A 449 -16.44 17.97 -38.87
C ILE A 449 -17.24 17.03 -37.94
N VAL A 450 -16.87 15.76 -37.82
CA VAL A 450 -17.64 14.76 -37.03
C VAL A 450 -17.15 14.64 -35.58
N PHE A 451 -15.97 15.17 -35.27
CA PHE A 451 -15.34 15.00 -33.95
C PHE A 451 -15.31 16.31 -33.14
N MET A 452 -15.44 16.15 -31.83
CA MET A 452 -15.20 17.20 -30.83
C MET A 452 -13.96 16.78 -30.03
N GLU A 453 -12.91 17.58 -30.07
CA GLU A 453 -11.67 17.32 -29.34
C GLU A 453 -11.37 18.44 -28.34
N PHE A 454 -10.84 18.02 -27.19
CA PHE A 454 -10.37 18.88 -26.12
C PHE A 454 -8.89 18.66 -25.96
N VAL A 455 -8.13 19.74 -25.98
CA VAL A 455 -6.69 19.65 -25.84
C VAL A 455 -6.20 20.64 -24.80
N SER A 456 -5.52 20.10 -23.78
CA SER A 456 -4.90 20.87 -22.71
C SER A 456 -3.40 20.71 -22.82
N TYR A 457 -2.69 21.83 -22.84
CA TYR A 457 -1.23 21.86 -22.80
C TYR A 457 -0.79 22.80 -21.68
N GLN A 458 0.28 22.41 -20.97
CA GLN A 458 0.93 23.25 -19.93
C GLN A 458 1.75 24.37 -20.56
#